data_AF-A0A9W5Y4M6-F1
#
_entry.id   AF-A0A9W5Y4M6-F1
#
_cell.length_a   1.000
_cell.length_b   1.000
_cell.length_c   1.000
_cell.angle_alpha   90.00
_cell.angle_beta   90.00
_cell.angle_gamma   90.00
#
_symmetry.space_group_name_H-M   'P 1'
#
loop_
_entity.id
_entity.type
_entity.pdbx_description
1 polymer ?
#
loop_
_entity_poly.entity_id
_entity_poly.type
_entity_poly.pdbx_seq_one_letter_code
_entity_poly.pdbx_strand_id
1 'polypeptide(L)'
;MSENLTIEDLQNQVNELTDKVDKLNEIVRLLCKSKMPDPRYPYSHWLLYKGIDNKLKRKLGYVLNILEMRFRGEAVEIPEKTSFVDDDLKQALYVNQKPTFGEVCVVLKSLLGEKCPSDVDTSILLMSLLREGRHVDLSTHLLVDASKNTDYSAHNFSQFI
;
A
#
# COMPACT_ATOMS: atom_id res chain seq x y z
N MET A 1 -30.22 -31.90 16.55
CA MET A 1 -31.12 -31.45 15.47
C MET A 1 -30.40 -30.33 14.77
N SER A 2 -29.92 -30.58 13.56
CA SER A 2 -29.28 -29.56 12.72
C SER A 2 -30.41 -28.79 12.05
N GLU A 3 -30.68 -27.58 12.48
CA GLU A 3 -31.58 -26.69 11.74
C GLU A 3 -30.93 -26.42 10.39
N ASN A 4 -31.51 -26.99 9.33
CA ASN A 4 -31.12 -26.67 7.97
C ASN A 4 -31.61 -25.24 7.68
N LEU A 5 -30.73 -24.26 7.88
CA LEU A 5 -30.93 -22.88 7.45
C LEU A 5 -31.32 -22.88 5.97
N THR A 6 -32.36 -22.14 5.62
CA THR A 6 -32.73 -21.96 4.22
C THR A 6 -31.69 -21.10 3.52
N ILE A 7 -31.63 -21.19 2.18
CA ILE A 7 -30.74 -20.33 1.38
C ILE A 7 -31.05 -18.84 1.64
N GLU A 8 -32.32 -18.51 1.86
CA GLU A 8 -32.79 -17.16 2.16
C GLU A 8 -32.29 -16.68 3.54
N ASP A 9 -32.31 -17.54 4.56
CA ASP A 9 -31.76 -17.22 5.87
C ASP A 9 -30.26 -16.95 5.81
N LEU A 10 -29.52 -17.76 5.04
CA LEU A 10 -28.08 -17.56 4.83
C LEU A 10 -27.79 -16.26 4.07
N GLN A 11 -28.59 -15.92 3.06
CA GLN A 11 -28.45 -14.65 2.33
C GLN A 11 -28.72 -13.45 3.26
N ASN A 12 -29.75 -13.52 4.11
CA ASN A 12 -30.05 -12.49 5.08
C ASN A 12 -28.91 -12.31 6.10
N GLN A 13 -28.34 -13.42 6.60
CA GLN A 13 -27.18 -13.36 7.50
C GLN A 13 -25.94 -12.77 6.81
N VAL A 14 -25.69 -13.12 5.55
CA VAL A 14 -24.59 -12.55 4.76
C VAL A 14 -24.77 -11.04 4.59
N ASN A 15 -25.97 -10.58 4.28
CA ASN A 15 -26.26 -9.15 4.14
C ASN A 15 -26.06 -8.41 5.48
N GLU A 16 -26.58 -8.96 6.58
CA GLU A 16 -26.40 -8.35 7.90
C GLU A 16 -24.93 -8.28 8.33
N LEU A 17 -24.15 -9.32 8.06
CA LEU A 17 -22.72 -9.34 8.34
C LEU A 17 -21.97 -8.33 7.46
N THR A 18 -22.36 -8.19 6.19
CA THR A 18 -21.78 -7.21 5.27
C THR A 18 -22.00 -5.79 5.81
N ASP A 19 -23.24 -5.46 6.19
CA ASP A 19 -23.56 -4.15 6.77
C ASP A 19 -22.78 -3.86 8.06
N LYS A 20 -22.59 -4.86 8.92
CA LYS A 20 -21.79 -4.72 10.15
C LYS A 20 -20.32 -4.45 9.85
N VAL A 21 -19.75 -5.15 8.86
CA VAL A 21 -18.36 -4.94 8.42
C VAL A 21 -18.18 -3.53 7.86
N ASP A 22 -19.15 -3.04 7.07
CA ASP A 22 -19.09 -1.70 6.49
C ASP A 22 -19.15 -0.60 7.57
N LYS A 23 -20.05 -0.74 8.55
CA LYS A 23 -20.14 0.19 9.69
C LYS A 23 -18.84 0.19 10.52
N LEU A 24 -18.26 -0.98 10.77
CA LEU A 24 -16.98 -1.08 11.49
C LEU A 24 -15.86 -0.38 10.71
N ASN A 25 -15.77 -0.61 9.40
CA ASN A 25 -14.79 0.05 8.54
C ASN A 25 -14.95 1.57 8.56
N GLU A 26 -16.17 2.08 8.53
CA GLU A 26 -16.47 3.51 8.62
C GLU A 26 -15.98 4.09 9.97
N ILE A 27 -16.32 3.43 11.09
CA ILE A 27 -15.89 3.85 12.42
C ILE A 27 -14.37 3.87 12.54
N VAL A 28 -13.67 2.83 12.03
CA VAL A 28 -12.20 2.80 12.04
C VAL A 28 -11.63 3.98 11.23
N ARG A 29 -12.20 4.30 10.08
CA ARG A 29 -11.76 5.48 9.29
C ARG A 29 -12.01 6.78 10.03
N LEU A 30 -13.16 6.94 10.69
CA LEU A 30 -13.45 8.12 11.51
C LEU A 30 -12.49 8.24 12.69
N LEU A 31 -12.13 7.13 13.33
CA LEU A 31 -11.12 7.10 14.39
C LEU A 31 -9.73 7.47 13.88
N CYS A 32 -9.35 6.99 12.70
CA CYS A 32 -8.08 7.38 12.06
C CYS A 32 -8.05 8.86 11.71
N LYS A 33 -9.18 9.47 11.33
CA LYS A 33 -9.26 10.91 11.04
C LYS A 33 -9.28 11.78 12.30
N SER A 34 -9.93 11.31 13.37
CA SER A 34 -10.17 12.12 14.58
C SER A 34 -9.03 12.07 15.59
N LYS A 35 -8.20 11.02 15.58
CA LYS A 35 -6.99 10.95 16.40
C LYS A 35 -5.77 11.38 15.60
N MET A 36 -4.90 12.17 16.22
CA MET A 36 -3.55 12.39 15.68
C MET A 36 -2.88 11.02 15.44
N PRO A 37 -2.27 10.80 14.26
CA PRO A 37 -1.49 9.59 14.01
C PRO A 37 -0.41 9.45 15.08
N ASP A 38 -0.22 8.25 15.62
CA ASP A 38 0.93 8.01 16.49
C ASP A 38 2.21 8.23 15.66
N PRO A 39 3.06 9.20 16.02
CA PRO A 39 4.24 9.53 15.23
C PRO A 39 5.23 8.37 15.12
N ARG A 40 5.11 7.35 15.99
CA ARG A 40 5.94 6.13 15.97
C ARG A 40 5.48 5.12 14.93
N TYR A 41 4.24 5.19 14.45
CA TYR A 41 3.63 4.19 13.56
C TYR A 41 2.93 4.79 12.32
N PRO A 42 3.58 5.69 11.56
CA PRO A 42 2.95 6.38 10.44
C PRO A 42 2.60 5.45 9.27
N TYR A 43 3.40 4.42 8.97
CA TYR A 43 3.06 3.45 7.92
C TYR A 43 1.88 2.57 8.34
N SER A 44 1.87 2.12 9.59
CA SER A 44 0.74 1.36 10.13
C SER A 44 -0.55 2.18 10.10
N HIS A 45 -0.47 3.48 10.42
CA HIS A 45 -1.60 4.39 10.30
C HIS A 45 -2.04 4.55 8.84
N TRP A 46 -1.11 4.72 7.91
CA TRP A 46 -1.40 4.83 6.47
C TRP A 46 -2.16 3.60 5.95
N LEU A 47 -1.73 2.39 6.33
CA LEU A 47 -2.42 1.15 5.97
C LEU A 47 -3.88 1.14 6.42
N LEU A 48 -4.13 1.55 7.68
CA LEU A 48 -5.49 1.63 8.24
C LEU A 48 -6.31 2.70 7.53
N TYR A 49 -5.75 3.89 7.32
CA TYR A 49 -6.42 5.00 6.66
C TYR A 49 -6.85 4.66 5.24
N LYS A 50 -5.97 4.00 4.48
CA LYS A 50 -6.26 3.52 3.12
C LYS A 50 -7.14 2.27 3.10
N GLY A 51 -7.38 1.61 4.25
CA GLY A 51 -8.14 0.38 4.35
C GLY A 51 -7.46 -0.76 3.59
N ILE A 52 -6.16 -0.92 3.80
CA ILE A 52 -5.34 -2.00 3.24
C ILE A 52 -5.54 -3.25 4.11
N ASP A 53 -6.13 -4.29 3.54
CA ASP A 53 -6.32 -5.57 4.23
C ASP A 53 -4.99 -6.35 4.36
N ASN A 54 -5.01 -7.45 5.11
CA ASN A 54 -3.83 -8.29 5.33
C ASN A 54 -3.27 -8.94 4.05
N LYS A 55 -4.12 -9.26 3.08
CA LYS A 55 -3.69 -9.87 1.81
C LYS A 55 -2.94 -8.85 0.97
N LEU A 56 -3.51 -7.66 0.79
CA LEU A 56 -2.92 -6.56 0.07
C LEU A 56 -1.67 -6.02 0.78
N LYS A 57 -1.68 -5.96 2.13
CA LYS A 57 -0.49 -5.63 2.92
C LYS A 57 0.68 -6.58 2.65
N ARG A 58 0.43 -7.89 2.57
CA ARG A 58 1.46 -8.89 2.24
C ARG A 58 1.98 -8.69 0.81
N LYS A 59 1.10 -8.42 -0.15
CA LYS A 59 1.52 -8.10 -1.54
C LYS A 59 2.36 -6.82 -1.60
N LEU A 60 1.96 -5.77 -0.87
CA LEU A 60 2.72 -4.53 -0.78
C LEU A 60 4.10 -4.74 -0.17
N GLY A 61 4.19 -5.50 0.93
CA GLY A 61 5.48 -5.85 1.53
C GLY A 61 6.39 -6.63 0.57
N TYR A 62 5.81 -7.55 -0.21
CA TYR A 62 6.53 -8.28 -1.25
C TYR A 62 7.09 -7.35 -2.33
N VAL A 63 6.25 -6.45 -2.86
CA VAL A 63 6.65 -5.47 -3.87
C VAL A 63 7.75 -4.54 -3.34
N LEU A 64 7.60 -4.02 -2.12
CA LEU A 64 8.61 -3.15 -1.50
C LEU A 64 9.95 -3.86 -1.31
N ASN A 65 9.93 -5.13 -0.89
CA ASN A 65 11.15 -5.94 -0.78
C ASN A 65 11.88 -6.08 -2.12
N ILE A 66 11.15 -6.37 -3.22
CA ILE A 66 11.79 -6.48 -4.54
C ILE A 66 12.35 -5.14 -5.01
N LEU A 67 11.62 -4.05 -4.82
CA LEU A 67 12.11 -2.71 -5.15
C LEU A 67 13.38 -2.37 -4.35
N GLU A 68 13.46 -2.80 -3.09
CA GLU A 68 14.66 -2.64 -2.27
C GLU A 68 15.83 -3.50 -2.76
N MET A 69 15.59 -4.76 -3.13
CA MET A 69 16.60 -5.62 -3.75
C MET A 69 17.15 -5.00 -5.05
N ARG A 70 16.27 -4.51 -5.93
CA ARG A 70 16.67 -3.77 -7.15
C ARG A 70 17.50 -2.55 -6.82
N PHE A 71 17.12 -1.79 -5.80
CA PHE A 71 17.85 -0.61 -5.37
C PHE A 71 19.26 -0.94 -4.88
N ARG A 72 19.44 -2.08 -4.20
CA ARG A 72 20.73 -2.59 -3.72
C ARG A 72 21.56 -3.29 -4.81
N GLY A 73 21.00 -3.47 -6.01
CA GLY A 73 21.66 -4.22 -7.09
C GLY A 73 21.72 -5.72 -6.83
N GLU A 74 20.87 -6.23 -5.95
CA GLU A 74 20.75 -7.67 -5.68
C GLU A 74 20.05 -8.36 -6.87
N ALA A 75 20.43 -9.59 -7.16
CA ALA A 75 19.79 -10.36 -8.21
C ALA A 75 18.34 -10.68 -7.80
N VAL A 76 17.38 -10.25 -8.61
CA VAL A 76 15.97 -10.54 -8.37
C VAL A 76 15.58 -11.75 -9.20
N GLU A 77 15.54 -12.91 -8.57
CA GLU A 77 15.04 -14.13 -9.21
C GLU A 77 13.51 -14.06 -9.32
N ILE A 78 12.99 -14.28 -10.52
CA ILE A 78 11.55 -14.44 -10.73
C ILE A 78 11.18 -15.82 -10.19
N PRO A 79 10.40 -15.94 -9.12
CA PRO A 79 10.03 -17.25 -8.61
C PRO A 79 9.11 -17.92 -9.63
N GLU A 80 9.46 -19.13 -10.07
CA GLU A 80 8.72 -19.89 -11.10
C GLU A 80 7.23 -20.08 -10.77
N LYS A 81 6.84 -19.94 -9.49
CA LYS A 81 5.48 -20.19 -8.99
C LYS A 81 4.93 -19.14 -8.01
N THR A 82 5.34 -17.88 -8.10
CA THR A 82 4.64 -16.86 -7.29
C THR A 82 3.34 -16.39 -7.96
N SER A 83 2.20 -16.78 -7.36
CA SER A 83 0.86 -16.20 -7.60
C SER A 83 0.61 -14.91 -6.80
N PHE A 84 1.66 -14.36 -6.18
CA PHE A 84 1.54 -13.25 -5.23
C PHE A 84 1.22 -11.91 -5.91
N VAL A 85 1.69 -11.72 -7.13
CA VAL A 85 1.50 -10.54 -7.97
C VAL A 85 1.08 -10.98 -9.37
N ASP A 86 0.24 -10.17 -10.02
CA ASP A 86 -0.30 -10.46 -11.34
C ASP A 86 0.81 -10.33 -12.40
N ASP A 87 0.67 -11.02 -13.53
CA ASP A 87 1.77 -11.15 -14.52
C ASP A 87 2.23 -9.80 -15.10
N ASP A 88 1.30 -8.86 -15.29
CA ASP A 88 1.63 -7.50 -15.74
C ASP A 88 2.51 -6.77 -14.72
N LEU A 89 2.21 -6.95 -13.42
CA LEU A 89 3.00 -6.37 -12.33
C LEU A 89 4.38 -7.02 -12.23
N LYS A 90 4.50 -8.32 -12.55
CA LYS A 90 5.80 -9.00 -12.58
C LYS A 90 6.75 -8.33 -13.58
N GLN A 91 6.29 -8.04 -14.80
CA GLN A 91 7.16 -7.45 -15.82
C GLN A 91 7.73 -6.09 -15.39
N ALA A 92 6.92 -5.26 -14.74
CA ALA A 92 7.38 -3.97 -14.21
C ALA A 92 8.28 -4.12 -12.96
N LEU A 93 8.10 -5.19 -12.19
CA LEU A 93 8.76 -5.39 -10.91
C LEU A 93 10.14 -6.03 -11.04
N TYR A 94 10.31 -7.03 -11.91
CA TYR A 94 11.56 -7.80 -12.09
C TYR A 94 12.45 -7.22 -13.20
N VAL A 95 12.88 -5.97 -13.02
CA VAL A 95 13.79 -5.28 -13.92
C VAL A 95 15.16 -5.11 -13.25
N ASN A 96 16.24 -5.43 -13.96
CA ASN A 96 17.62 -5.29 -13.46
C ASN A 96 18.12 -3.84 -13.55
N GLN A 97 17.34 -2.91 -13.01
CA GLN A 97 17.68 -1.50 -12.95
C GLN A 97 17.17 -0.91 -11.65
N LYS A 98 17.93 0.05 -11.12
CA LYS A 98 17.57 0.81 -9.91
C LYS A 98 16.20 1.47 -10.12
N PRO A 99 15.24 1.30 -9.19
CA PRO A 99 13.88 1.81 -9.39
C PRO A 99 13.87 3.34 -9.37
N THR A 100 13.17 3.94 -10.33
CA THR A 100 12.89 5.39 -10.36
C THR A 100 11.58 5.70 -9.64
N PHE A 101 11.37 6.95 -9.23
CA PHE A 101 10.12 7.35 -8.60
C PHE A 101 8.91 7.10 -9.51
N GLY A 102 9.02 7.45 -10.80
CA GLY A 102 7.96 7.24 -11.79
C GLY A 102 7.59 5.76 -11.95
N GLU A 103 8.58 4.86 -12.03
CA GLU A 103 8.34 3.41 -12.07
C GLU A 103 7.60 2.92 -10.82
N VAL A 104 8.03 3.39 -9.64
CA VAL A 104 7.41 3.00 -8.37
C VAL A 104 5.96 3.48 -8.28
N CYS A 105 5.65 4.68 -8.77
CA CYS A 105 4.27 5.16 -8.87
C CYS A 105 3.40 4.23 -9.74
N VAL A 106 3.90 3.80 -10.90
CA VAL A 106 3.17 2.87 -11.79
C VAL A 106 2.94 1.52 -11.11
N VAL A 107 3.98 0.95 -10.48
CA VAL A 107 3.91 -0.33 -9.76
C VAL A 107 2.91 -0.25 -8.61
N LEU A 108 2.99 0.79 -7.78
CA LEU A 108 2.09 0.96 -6.63
C LEU A 108 0.66 1.26 -7.06
N LYS A 109 0.45 2.05 -8.11
CA LYS A 109 -0.88 2.30 -8.67
C LYS A 109 -1.50 1.03 -9.24
N SER A 110 -0.73 0.20 -9.92
CA SER A 110 -1.18 -1.11 -10.41
C SER A 110 -1.57 -2.04 -9.26
N LEU A 111 -0.77 -2.08 -8.18
CA LEU A 111 -1.05 -2.93 -7.02
C LEU A 111 -2.24 -2.44 -6.17
N LEU A 112 -2.29 -1.15 -5.90
CA LEU A 112 -3.18 -0.55 -4.88
C LEU A 112 -4.43 0.10 -5.48
N GLY A 113 -4.46 0.32 -6.79
CA GLY A 113 -5.58 0.92 -7.51
C GLY A 113 -6.04 2.23 -6.87
N GLU A 114 -7.33 2.32 -6.57
CA GLU A 114 -7.96 3.48 -5.93
C GLU A 114 -7.41 3.81 -4.53
N LYS A 115 -6.66 2.89 -3.90
CA LYS A 115 -6.02 3.16 -2.60
C LYS A 115 -4.76 4.03 -2.73
N CYS A 116 -4.14 4.06 -3.91
CA CYS A 116 -2.95 4.88 -4.23
C CYS A 116 -3.06 5.46 -5.66
N PRO A 117 -4.03 6.37 -5.90
CA PRO A 117 -4.36 6.84 -7.24
C PRO A 117 -3.34 7.83 -7.82
N SER A 118 -2.56 8.50 -6.96
CA SER A 118 -1.69 9.61 -7.31
C SER A 118 -0.26 9.44 -6.80
N ASP A 119 0.66 10.17 -7.43
CA ASP A 119 2.08 10.22 -7.04
C ASP A 119 2.27 10.88 -5.66
N VAL A 120 1.30 11.70 -5.23
CA VAL A 120 1.22 12.25 -3.87
C VAL A 120 1.00 11.14 -2.86
N ASP A 121 0.09 10.21 -3.14
CA ASP A 121 -0.18 9.08 -2.28
C ASP A 121 1.04 8.16 -2.16
N THR A 122 1.76 7.97 -3.27
CA THR A 122 3.06 7.28 -3.27
C THR A 122 4.07 8.00 -2.37
N SER A 123 4.19 9.32 -2.49
CA SER A 123 5.08 10.12 -1.65
C SER A 123 4.74 10.02 -0.17
N ILE A 124 3.45 10.07 0.18
CA ILE A 124 2.97 9.91 1.56
C ILE A 124 3.32 8.51 2.08
N LEU A 125 3.14 7.46 1.27
CA LEU A 125 3.54 6.10 1.64
C LEU A 125 5.05 6.02 1.91
N LEU A 126 5.89 6.53 1.00
CA LEU A 126 7.35 6.52 1.16
C LEU A 126 7.80 7.31 2.40
N MET A 127 7.19 8.47 2.66
CA MET A 127 7.44 9.23 3.88
C MET A 127 7.02 8.47 5.14
N SER A 128 5.90 7.75 5.08
CA SER A 128 5.41 6.94 6.20
C SER A 128 6.33 5.75 6.47
N LEU A 129 6.85 5.10 5.43
CA LEU A 129 7.85 4.03 5.55
C LEU A 129 9.14 4.56 6.15
N LEU A 130 9.66 5.66 5.63
CA LEU A 130 10.88 6.32 6.11
C LEU A 130 10.77 6.69 7.60
N ARG A 131 9.68 7.35 8.01
CA ARG A 131 9.47 7.77 9.40
C ARG A 131 9.30 6.59 10.36
N GLU A 132 8.75 5.46 9.90
CA GLU A 132 8.66 4.22 10.69
C GLU A 132 9.96 3.38 10.64
N GLY A 133 11.01 3.85 9.95
CA GLY A 133 12.30 3.15 9.84
C GLY A 133 12.29 1.94 8.91
N ARG A 134 11.36 1.89 7.94
CA ARG A 134 11.22 0.80 6.96
C ARG A 134 11.72 1.22 5.60
N HIS A 135 12.46 0.34 4.91
CA HIS A 135 12.99 0.59 3.56
C HIS A 135 13.63 1.98 3.44
N VAL A 136 14.44 2.35 4.43
CA VAL A 136 14.94 3.73 4.63
C VAL A 136 15.69 4.21 3.38
N ASP A 137 16.68 3.45 2.93
CA ASP A 137 17.53 3.87 1.80
C ASP A 137 16.74 3.99 0.49
N LEU A 138 15.85 3.02 0.22
CA LEU A 138 14.95 3.05 -0.92
C LEU A 138 14.03 4.28 -0.87
N SER A 139 13.38 4.50 0.27
CA SER A 139 12.41 5.60 0.45
C SER A 139 13.09 6.95 0.32
N THR A 140 14.26 7.13 0.96
CA THR A 140 15.06 8.35 0.83
C THR A 140 15.47 8.60 -0.61
N HIS A 141 15.95 7.56 -1.32
CA HIS A 141 16.35 7.70 -2.71
C HIS A 141 15.19 8.14 -3.61
N LEU A 142 14.04 7.49 -3.49
CA LEU A 142 12.86 7.77 -4.31
C LEU A 142 12.25 9.15 -4.01
N LEU A 143 12.25 9.58 -2.75
CA LEU A 143 11.79 10.93 -2.37
C LEU A 143 12.72 12.02 -2.91
N VAL A 144 14.05 11.78 -2.90
CA VAL A 144 15.01 12.69 -3.52
C VAL A 144 14.82 12.73 -5.04
N ASP A 145 14.59 11.58 -5.68
CA ASP A 145 14.30 11.50 -7.12
C ASP A 145 13.02 12.27 -7.49
N ALA A 146 11.95 12.13 -6.69
CA ALA A 146 10.72 12.90 -6.85
C ALA A 146 10.97 14.41 -6.79
N SER A 147 11.80 14.88 -5.85
CA SER A 147 12.08 16.30 -5.67
C SER A 147 12.87 16.94 -6.82
N LYS A 148 13.62 16.15 -7.59
CA LYS A 148 14.40 16.62 -8.75
C LYS A 148 13.55 16.77 -10.00
N ASN A 149 12.45 16.04 -10.09
CA ASN A 149 11.50 16.15 -11.18
C ASN A 149 10.50 17.28 -10.85
N THR A 150 10.68 18.45 -11.48
CA THR A 150 10.00 19.72 -11.16
C THR A 150 8.47 19.69 -11.18
N ASP A 151 7.84 18.67 -11.78
CA ASP A 151 6.39 18.47 -11.76
C ASP A 151 5.84 18.07 -10.37
N TYR A 152 6.69 17.65 -9.42
CA TYR A 152 6.28 17.21 -8.08
C TYR A 152 6.59 18.23 -6.97
N SER A 153 7.23 19.35 -7.31
CA SER A 153 7.76 20.34 -6.37
C SER A 153 6.69 21.22 -5.69
N ALA A 154 5.43 21.14 -6.12
CA ALA A 154 4.34 22.02 -5.67
C ALA A 154 3.50 21.49 -4.49
N HIS A 155 3.91 20.41 -3.82
CA HIS A 155 3.19 19.91 -2.65
C HIS A 155 3.87 20.34 -1.36
N ASN A 156 3.36 21.44 -0.81
CA ASN A 156 3.67 21.89 0.55
C ASN A 156 3.39 20.76 1.55
N PHE A 157 4.45 20.08 1.99
CA PHE A 157 4.43 19.03 3.00
C PHE A 157 4.17 19.56 4.44
N SER A 158 3.68 20.79 4.58
CA SER A 158 3.47 21.46 5.87
C SER A 158 2.24 20.97 6.65
N GLN A 159 1.41 20.12 6.07
CA GLN A 159 0.21 19.57 6.73
C GLN A 159 0.42 18.20 7.39
N PHE A 160 1.64 17.65 7.32
CA PHE A 160 2.00 16.37 7.96
C PHE A 160 3.07 16.51 9.06
N ILE A 161 3.20 17.73 9.60
CA ILE A 161 3.93 18.05 10.84
C ILE A 161 2.89 18.31 11.92
#